data_AF-A0A258IDR1-F1
#
_entry.id   AF-A0A258IDR1-F1
#
_cell.length_a   1.000
_cell.length_b   1.000
_cell.length_c   1.000
_cell.angle_alpha   90.00
_cell.angle_beta   90.00
_cell.angle_gamma   90.00
#
_symmetry.space_group_name_H-M   'P 1'
#
loop_
_entity.id
_entity.type
_entity.pdbx_description
1 polymer ?
#
loop_
_entity_poly.entity_id
_entity_poly.type
_entity_poly.pdbx_seq_one_letter_code
_entity_poly.pdbx_strand_id
1 'polypeptide(L)' 'MTEEEMRKALAMLQVEHRDLDIAISALTESGGPNLLQVARLKKRKLRLKDQIAAITDYLTPDIIA' A
#
# COMPACT_ATOMS: atom_id res chain seq x y z
N MET A 1 6.20 20.40 -1.05
CA MET A 1 6.24 19.23 -0.16
C MET A 1 7.69 19.06 0.29
N THR A 2 7.97 19.19 1.58
CA THR A 2 9.32 19.01 2.15
C THR A 2 9.66 17.53 2.25
N GLU A 3 10.94 17.19 2.36
CA GLU A 3 11.38 15.81 2.56
C GLU A 3 10.70 15.16 3.79
N GLU A 4 10.56 15.93 4.88
CA GLU A 4 9.89 15.47 6.10
C GLU A 4 8.40 15.18 5.88
N GLU A 5 7.70 16.01 5.09
CA GLU A 5 6.32 15.74 4.69
C GLU A 5 6.21 14.47 3.85
N MET A 6 7.18 14.19 2.96
CA MET A 6 7.19 12.96 2.17
C MET A 6 7.45 11.72 3.03
N ARG A 7 8.35 11.81 4.02
CA ARG A 7 8.60 10.73 4.98
C ARG A 7 7.37 10.43 5.83
N LYS A 8 6.63 11.47 6.25
CA LYS A 8 5.33 11.31 6.94
C LYS A 8 4.29 10.66 6.02
N ALA A 9 4.19 11.12 4.78
CA ALA A 9 3.28 10.53 3.79
C ALA A 9 3.62 9.04 3.52
N LEU A 10 4.90 8.72 3.35
CA LEU A 10 5.39 7.35 3.17
C LEU A 10 4.97 6.44 4.34
N ALA A 11 5.19 6.89 5.58
CA ALA A 11 4.81 6.13 6.77
C ALA A 11 3.29 5.88 6.81
N MET A 12 2.47 6.88 6.49
CA MET A 12 1.01 6.73 6.44
C MET A 12 0.58 5.73 5.35
N LEU A 13 1.16 5.81 4.15
CA LEU A 13 0.86 4.89 3.06
C LEU A 13 1.28 3.46 3.39
N GLN A 14 2.41 3.26 4.07
CA GLN A 14 2.87 1.94 4.52
C GLN A 14 1.91 1.31 5.55
N VAL A 15 1.41 2.11 6.50
CA VAL A 15 0.40 1.66 7.46
C VAL A 15 -0.89 1.27 6.73
N GLU A 16 -1.41 2.13 5.86
CA GLU A 16 -2.63 1.84 5.11
C GLU A 16 -2.48 0.59 4.23
N HIS A 17 -1.32 0.41 3.58
CA HIS A 17 -1.02 -0.77 2.78
C HIS A 17 -1.03 -2.06 3.63
N ARG A 18 -0.50 -2.01 4.86
CA ARG A 18 -0.51 -3.13 5.80
C ARG A 18 -1.92 -3.44 6.29
N ASP A 19 -2.72 -2.43 6.59
CA ASP A 19 -4.11 -2.60 7.03
C ASP A 19 -4.96 -3.24 5.94
N LEU A 20 -4.76 -2.84 4.67
CA LEU A 20 -5.41 -3.49 3.54
C LEU A 20 -5.02 -4.96 3.40
N ASP A 21 -3.77 -5.32 3.70
CA ASP A 21 -3.33 -6.71 3.66
C ASP A 21 -4.06 -7.57 4.70
N ILE A 22 -4.15 -7.07 5.94
CA ILE A 22 -4.88 -7.73 7.03
C ILE A 22 -6.36 -7.88 6.66
N ALA A 23 -6.98 -6.83 6.12
CA ALA A 23 -8.38 -6.87 5.69
C ALA A 23 -8.62 -7.89 4.56
N ILE A 24 -7.70 -7.97 3.59
CA ILE A 24 -7.76 -8.97 2.51
C ILE A 24 -7.66 -10.39 3.06
N SER A 25 -6.71 -10.64 3.98
CA SER A 25 -6.55 -11.96 4.61
C SER A 25 -7.80 -12.37 5.38
N ALA A 26 -8.31 -11.50 6.24
CA ALA A 26 -9.54 -11.76 7.00
C ALA A 26 -10.75 -12.04 6.10
N LEU A 27 -10.92 -11.28 5.01
CA LEU A 27 -12.00 -11.51 4.04
C LEU A 27 -11.81 -12.82 3.27
N THR A 28 -10.58 -13.19 2.96
CA THR A 28 -10.27 -14.44 2.24
C THR A 28 -10.51 -15.66 3.14
N GLU A 29 -10.13 -15.57 4.42
CA GLU A 29 -10.33 -16.63 5.42
C GLU A 29 -11.82 -16.81 5.77
N SER A 30 -12.64 -15.77 5.65
CA SER A 30 -14.08 -15.83 5.94
C SER A 30 -14.91 -16.73 5.00
N GLY A 31 -14.32 -17.24 3.90
CA GLY A 31 -14.92 -18.25 3.02
C GLY A 31 -16.16 -17.82 2.22
N GLY A 32 -16.59 -16.56 2.30
CA GLY A 32 -17.79 -16.04 1.62
C GLY A 32 -17.57 -15.62 0.15
N PRO A 33 -18.66 -15.30 -0.59
CA PRO A 33 -18.62 -14.85 -2.00
C PRO A 33 -18.06 -13.42 -2.19
N ASN A 34 -17.09 -13.00 -1.38
CA ASN A 34 -16.54 -11.65 -1.34
C ASN A 34 -15.45 -11.40 -2.40
N LEU A 35 -15.42 -12.18 -3.48
CA LEU A 35 -14.37 -12.12 -4.51
C LEU A 35 -14.25 -10.72 -5.13
N LEU A 36 -15.38 -10.04 -5.38
CA LEU A 36 -15.38 -8.66 -5.89
C LEU A 36 -14.82 -7.66 -4.87
N GLN A 37 -15.11 -7.84 -3.59
CA GLN A 37 -14.59 -6.97 -2.53
C GLN A 37 -13.09 -7.16 -2.37
N VAL A 38 -12.63 -8.41 -2.33
CA VAL A 38 -11.21 -8.76 -2.31
C VAL A 38 -10.48 -8.20 -3.53
N ALA A 39 -11.06 -8.29 -4.73
CA ALA A 39 -10.48 -7.72 -5.94
C ALA A 39 -10.33 -6.19 -5.86
N ARG A 40 -11.33 -5.48 -5.32
CA ARG A 40 -11.25 -4.02 -5.11
C ARG A 40 -10.17 -3.64 -4.10
N LEU A 41 -10.05 -4.38 -3.00
CA LEU A 41 -9.02 -4.14 -1.98
C LEU A 41 -7.61 -4.42 -2.53
N LYS A 42 -7.43 -5.51 -3.28
CA LYS A 42 -6.16 -5.81 -3.96
C LYS A 42 -5.76 -4.71 -4.95
N LYS A 43 -6.73 -4.19 -5.72
CA LYS A 43 -6.47 -3.04 -6.62
C LYS A 43 -6.04 -1.78 -5.87
N ARG A 44 -6.67 -1.48 -4.73
CA ARG A 44 -6.26 -0.35 -3.88
C ARG A 44 -4.87 -0.58 -3.29
N LYS A 45 -4.58 -1.78 -2.79
CA LYS A 45 -3.27 -2.18 -2.27
C LYS A 45 -2.16 -2.02 -3.31
N LEU A 46 -2.41 -2.40 -4.56
CA LEU A 46 -1.46 -2.19 -5.66
C LEU A 46 -1.15 -0.71 -5.88
N ARG A 47 -2.18 0.16 -5.91
CA ARG A 47 -1.97 1.61 -6.05
C ARG A 47 -1.16 2.21 -4.91
N LEU A 48 -1.40 1.77 -3.67
CA LEU A 48 -0.59 2.21 -2.53
C LEU A 48 0.86 1.74 -2.66
N LYS A 49 1.09 0.50 -3.11
CA LYS A 49 2.45 -0.01 -3.38
C LYS A 49 3.17 0.86 -4.41
N ASP A 50 2.50 1.21 -5.50
CA ASP A 50 3.07 2.06 -6.55
C ASP A 50 3.41 3.47 -6.03
N GLN A 51 2.55 4.04 -5.18
CA GLN A 51 2.80 5.34 -4.54
C GLN A 51 3.95 5.28 -3.52
N ILE A 52 4.02 4.22 -2.73
CA ILE A 52 5.12 3.96 -1.79
C ILE A 52 6.43 3.87 -2.57
N ALA A 53 6.47 3.12 -3.67
CA ALA A 53 7.65 3.00 -4.51
C ALA A 53 8.08 4.37 -5.06
N ALA A 54 7.17 5.14 -5.64
CA ALA A 54 7.48 6.48 -6.16
C ALA A 54 8.04 7.45 -5.11
N ILE A 55 7.47 7.45 -3.88
CA ILE A 55 7.97 8.30 -2.78
C ILE A 55 9.31 7.78 -2.26
N THR A 56 9.49 6.45 -2.20
CA THR A 56 10.74 5.82 -1.78
C THR A 56 11.85 6.15 -2.78
N ASP A 57 11.62 5.97 -4.07
CA ASP A 57 12.58 6.29 -5.12
C ASP A 57 12.97 7.77 -5.11
N TYR A 58 12.03 8.67 -4.78
CA TYR A 58 12.32 10.09 -4.63
C TYR A 58 13.17 10.39 -3.37
N LEU A 59 12.89 9.72 -2.26
CA LEU A 59 13.59 9.92 -0.97
C LEU A 59 14.95 9.22 -0.90
N THR A 60 15.09 8.09 -1.60
CA THR A 60 16.30 7.28 -1.66
C THR A 60 16.62 7.00 -3.14
N PRO A 61 17.15 8.00 -3.87
CA PRO A 61 17.36 7.91 -5.32
C PRO A 61 18.47 6.92 -5.75
N ASP A 62 18.93 6.01 -4.89
CA ASP A 62 20.22 5.33 -5.06
C ASP A 62 20.17 3.80 -4.87
N ILE A 63 19.12 3.10 -5.35
CA ILE A 63 19.05 1.62 -5.23
C ILE A 63 18.33 0.91 -6.41
N ILE A 64 18.41 1.41 -7.64
CA ILE A 64 18.15 0.60 -8.85
C ILE A 64 19.22 0.90 -9.91
N ALA A 65 20.40 0.29 -9.74
CA ALA A 65 21.42 0.02 -10.75
C ALA A 65 21.74 -1.48 -10.74
#